data_AF-A0A7D5P6S3-F1
#
_entry.id   AF-A0A7D5P6S3-F1
#
_cell.length_a   1.000
_cell.length_b   1.000
_cell.length_c   1.000
_cell.angle_alpha   90.00
_cell.angle_beta   90.00
_cell.angle_gamma   90.00
#
_symmetry.space_group_name_H-M   'P 1'
#
loop_
_entity.id
_entity.type
_entity.pdbx_description
1 polymer ?
#
loop_
_entity_poly.entity_id
_entity_poly.type
_entity_poly.pdbx_seq_one_letter_code
_entity_poly.pdbx_strand_id
1 'polypeptide(L)'
;MSGPSRMSLSTLTAAVVLFIIASAIVMSDQMNDWGLFLPSLLIGLGAYILIIGLWKKVRSTDRVASDDGKFKIFWGDLILTLGVLVLLNHWYPGNLLYLFIGLIVWLGISILLLGIRPKASY
;
A
#
# COMPACT_ATOMS: atom_id res chain seq x y z
N MET A 1 37.46 2.29 13.82
CA MET A 1 36.13 2.29 14.47
C MET A 1 35.09 2.60 13.39
N SER A 2 34.42 1.59 12.86
CA SER A 2 33.32 1.75 11.90
C SER A 2 32.07 2.14 12.68
N GLY A 3 31.71 3.43 12.66
CA GLY A 3 30.43 3.89 13.21
C GLY A 3 29.27 3.18 12.50
N PRO A 4 28.11 3.00 13.17
CA PRO A 4 26.96 2.36 12.55
C PRO A 4 26.61 3.14 11.28
N SER A 5 26.71 2.46 10.13
CA SER A 5 26.30 3.02 8.85
C SER A 5 24.84 3.40 8.97
N ARG A 6 24.55 4.70 9.02
CA ARG A 6 23.17 5.20 8.93
C ARG A 6 22.64 4.73 7.58
N MET A 7 21.88 3.64 7.59
CA MET A 7 21.20 3.14 6.40
C MET A 7 20.36 4.29 5.85
N SER A 8 20.61 4.69 4.61
CA SER A 8 19.80 5.70 3.95
C SER A 8 18.36 5.19 3.84
N LEU A 9 17.39 6.09 4.01
CA LEU A 9 15.96 5.79 3.84
C LEU A 9 15.67 5.14 2.47
N SER A 10 16.50 5.47 1.46
CA SER A 10 16.46 4.86 0.13
C SER A 10 16.87 3.39 0.13
N THR A 11 17.91 3.02 0.87
CA THR A 11 18.40 1.63 0.99
C THR A 11 17.38 0.76 1.72
N LEU A 12 16.78 1.29 2.80
CA LEU A 12 15.70 0.59 3.51
C LEU A 12 14.49 0.36 2.60
N THR A 13 14.10 1.40 1.84
CA THR A 13 12.98 1.30 0.89
C THR A 13 13.24 0.27 -0.19
N ALA A 14 14.45 0.25 -0.77
CA ALA A 14 14.84 -0.75 -1.75
C ALA A 14 14.78 -2.17 -1.17
N ALA A 15 15.28 -2.37 0.06
CA ALA A 15 15.23 -3.67 0.72
C ALA A 15 13.80 -4.16 0.97
N VAL A 16 12.90 -3.28 1.42
CA VAL A 16 11.48 -3.64 1.63
C VAL A 16 10.79 -3.97 0.31
N VAL A 17 11.03 -3.20 -0.75
CA VAL A 17 10.47 -3.49 -2.09
C VAL A 17 10.95 -4.83 -2.61
N LEU A 18 12.25 -5.14 -2.47
CA LEU A 18 12.79 -6.45 -2.84
C LEU A 18 12.16 -7.58 -2.02
N PHE A 19 11.95 -7.37 -0.72
CA PHE A 19 11.28 -8.35 0.13
C PHE A 19 9.83 -8.59 -0.30
N ILE A 20 9.09 -7.53 -0.67
CA ILE A 20 7.72 -7.64 -1.20
C ILE A 20 7.71 -8.44 -2.51
N ILE A 21 8.64 -8.15 -3.43
CA ILE A 21 8.78 -8.89 -4.69
C ILE A 21 9.05 -10.37 -4.41
N ALA A 22 10.04 -10.67 -3.56
CA ALA A 22 10.38 -12.04 -3.20
C ALA A 22 9.20 -12.77 -2.56
N SER A 23 8.47 -12.11 -1.66
CA SER A 23 7.28 -12.67 -1.01
C SER A 23 6.17 -12.97 -2.02
N ALA A 24 5.95 -12.09 -2.99
CA ALA A 24 4.97 -12.30 -4.06
C ALA A 24 5.35 -13.50 -4.95
N ILE A 25 6.64 -13.66 -5.29
CA ILE A 25 7.14 -14.81 -6.05
C ILE A 25 6.91 -16.10 -5.25
N VAL A 26 7.33 -16.13 -3.98
CA VAL A 26 7.18 -17.32 -3.13
C VAL A 26 5.72 -17.70 -2.99
N MET A 27 4.82 -16.73 -2.81
CA MET A 27 3.39 -17.01 -2.65
C MET A 27 2.76 -17.58 -3.92
N SER A 28 3.13 -17.06 -5.09
CA SER A 28 2.71 -17.61 -6.39
C SER A 28 3.22 -19.02 -6.64
N ASP A 29 4.49 -19.28 -6.30
CA ASP A 29 5.12 -20.59 -6.46
C ASP A 29 4.48 -21.64 -5.53
N GLN A 30 4.29 -21.30 -4.26
CA GLN A 30 3.65 -22.19 -3.27
C GLN A 30 2.21 -22.56 -3.62
N MET A 31 1.49 -21.64 -4.28
CA MET A 31 0.12 -21.88 -4.75
C MET A 31 0.07 -22.49 -6.16
N ASN A 32 1.23 -22.68 -6.80
CA ASN A 32 1.38 -23.12 -8.18
C ASN A 32 0.51 -22.29 -9.16
N ASP A 33 0.39 -21.00 -8.88
CA ASP A 33 -0.48 -20.06 -9.59
C ASP A 33 0.24 -18.72 -9.76
N TRP A 34 0.86 -18.57 -10.92
CA TRP A 34 1.56 -17.35 -11.33
C TRP A 34 0.62 -16.16 -11.56
N GLY A 35 -0.69 -16.39 -11.71
CA GLY A 35 -1.68 -15.32 -11.77
C GLY A 35 -1.76 -14.51 -10.46
N LEU A 36 -1.38 -15.13 -9.34
CA LEU A 36 -1.35 -14.49 -8.02
C LEU A 36 -0.16 -13.54 -7.83
N PHE A 37 0.82 -13.52 -8.73
CA PHE A 37 2.02 -12.71 -8.56
C PHE A 37 1.69 -11.22 -8.57
N LEU A 38 0.95 -10.80 -9.61
CA LEU A 38 0.54 -9.42 -9.79
C LEU A 38 -0.33 -8.89 -8.63
N PRO A 39 -1.43 -9.55 -8.22
CA PRO A 39 -2.22 -9.06 -7.09
C PRO A 39 -1.42 -9.04 -5.79
N SER A 40 -0.61 -10.07 -5.50
CA SER A 40 0.24 -10.10 -4.30
C SER A 40 1.25 -8.95 -4.26
N LEU A 41 1.90 -8.67 -5.40
CA LEU A 41 2.83 -7.55 -5.55
C LEU A 41 2.13 -6.20 -5.31
N LEU A 42 0.98 -5.98 -5.95
CA LEU A 42 0.20 -4.75 -5.83
C LEU A 42 -0.28 -4.53 -4.38
N ILE A 43 -0.80 -5.57 -3.73
CA ILE A 43 -1.23 -5.50 -2.32
C ILE A 43 -0.04 -5.13 -1.43
N GLY A 44 1.11 -5.79 -1.60
CA GLY A 44 2.31 -5.52 -0.81
C GLY A 44 2.84 -4.10 -0.99
N LEU A 45 2.98 -3.64 -2.24
CA LEU A 45 3.46 -2.28 -2.55
C LEU A 45 2.47 -1.21 -2.08
N GLY A 46 1.17 -1.41 -2.33
CA GLY A 46 0.11 -0.51 -1.89
C GLY A 46 0.09 -0.37 -0.36
N ALA A 47 0.14 -1.49 0.35
CA ALA A 47 0.19 -1.50 1.82
C ALA A 47 1.43 -0.74 2.35
N TYR A 48 2.60 -1.00 1.78
CA TYR A 48 3.83 -0.32 2.20
C TYR A 48 3.77 1.20 1.99
N ILE A 49 3.34 1.65 0.81
CA ILE A 49 3.21 3.09 0.49
C ILE A 49 2.18 3.74 1.42
N LEU A 50 1.06 3.06 1.69
CA LEU A 50 0.01 3.53 2.58
C LEU A 50 0.50 3.68 4.02
N ILE A 51 1.22 2.69 4.55
CA ILE A 51 1.82 2.73 5.89
C ILE A 51 2.80 3.91 6.01
N ILE A 52 3.68 4.12 5.03
CA ILE A 52 4.60 5.27 5.02
C ILE A 52 3.84 6.59 4.99
N GLY A 53 2.80 6.68 4.16
CA GLY A 53 1.97 7.87 4.06
C GLY A 53 1.29 8.21 5.38
N LEU A 54 0.71 7.22 6.05
CA LEU A 54 0.11 7.36 7.38
C LEU A 54 1.15 7.79 8.42
N TRP A 55 2.32 7.14 8.45
CA TRP A 55 3.41 7.50 9.35
C TRP A 55 3.87 8.96 9.16
N LYS A 56 4.04 9.40 7.91
CA LYS A 56 4.37 10.80 7.60
C LYS A 56 3.27 11.75 8.06
N LYS A 57 2.01 11.44 7.78
CA LYS A 57 0.85 12.28 8.16
C LYS A 57 0.73 12.45 9.68
N VAL A 58 0.98 11.40 10.46
CA VAL A 58 0.89 11.42 11.93
C VAL A 58 2.08 12.14 12.56
N ARG A 59 3.29 11.97 12.02
CA ARG A 59 4.53 12.47 12.63
C ARG A 59 4.92 13.89 12.19
N SER A 60 4.30 14.40 11.12
CA SER A 60 4.64 15.72 10.57
C SER A 60 3.82 16.83 11.22
N THR A 61 4.51 17.76 11.88
CA THR A 61 3.97 19.06 12.29
C THR A 61 3.91 20.07 11.14
N ASP A 62 4.69 19.84 10.07
CA ASP A 62 4.76 20.71 8.90
C ASP A 62 3.66 20.39 7.88
N ARG A 63 3.04 21.44 7.32
CA ARG A 63 2.00 21.32 6.29
C ARG A 63 2.50 20.62 5.02
N VAL A 64 3.72 20.93 4.57
CA VAL A 64 4.29 20.36 3.33
C VAL A 64 4.52 18.84 3.46
N ALA A 65 5.12 18.40 4.57
CA ALA A 65 5.34 16.97 4.82
C ALA A 65 4.05 16.20 5.15
N SER A 66 3.00 16.89 5.63
CA SER A 66 1.66 16.34 5.79
C SER A 66 0.97 16.09 4.45
N ASP A 67 1.11 17.00 3.48
CA ASP A 67 0.49 16.87 2.15
C ASP A 67 1.15 15.75 1.32
N ASP A 68 2.48 15.65 1.40
CA ASP A 68 3.26 14.49 0.93
C ASP A 68 2.73 13.16 1.51
N GLY A 69 2.35 13.16 2.79
CA GLY A 69 1.76 12.02 3.47
C GLY A 69 0.41 11.62 2.88
N LYS A 70 -0.48 12.60 2.65
CA LYS A 70 -1.80 12.37 2.03
C LYS A 70 -1.69 11.85 0.61
N PHE A 71 -0.78 12.40 -0.18
CA PHE A 71 -0.50 11.91 -1.54
C PHE A 71 -0.11 10.42 -1.51
N LYS A 72 0.81 10.05 -0.62
CA LYS A 72 1.22 8.64 -0.45
C LYS A 72 0.07 7.75 0.03
N ILE A 73 -0.75 8.22 0.96
CA ILE A 73 -1.93 7.46 1.43
C ILE A 73 -2.87 7.17 0.26
N PHE A 74 -3.21 8.19 -0.54
CA PHE A 74 -4.10 8.02 -1.68
C PHE A 74 -3.56 7.00 -2.70
N TRP A 75 -2.30 7.15 -3.11
CA TRP A 75 -1.69 6.23 -4.08
C TRP A 75 -1.51 4.82 -3.51
N GLY A 76 -1.13 4.70 -2.24
CA GLY A 76 -1.02 3.40 -1.57
C GLY A 76 -2.37 2.68 -1.50
N ASP A 77 -3.43 3.41 -1.13
CA ASP A 77 -4.80 2.89 -1.05
C ASP A 77 -5.33 2.46 -2.42
N LEU A 78 -5.08 3.27 -3.45
CA LEU A 78 -5.46 2.96 -4.83
C LEU A 78 -4.75 1.70 -5.34
N ILE A 79 -3.42 1.61 -5.17
CA ILE A 79 -2.64 0.45 -5.61
C ILE A 79 -3.08 -0.82 -4.87
N LEU A 80 -3.29 -0.72 -3.55
CA LEU A 80 -3.76 -1.83 -2.72
C LEU A 80 -5.13 -2.32 -3.20
N THR A 81 -6.05 -1.39 -3.48
CA THR A 81 -7.38 -1.71 -3.99
C THR A 81 -7.32 -2.35 -5.37
N LEU A 82 -6.49 -1.84 -6.28
CA LEU A 82 -6.29 -2.48 -7.58
C LEU A 82 -5.77 -3.90 -7.42
N GLY A 83 -4.84 -4.14 -6.49
CA GLY A 83 -4.38 -5.49 -6.15
C GLY A 83 -5.50 -6.40 -5.67
N VAL A 84 -6.37 -5.91 -4.78
CA VAL A 84 -7.56 -6.65 -4.30
C VAL A 84 -8.55 -6.91 -5.42
N LEU A 85 -8.81 -5.95 -6.31
CA LEU A 85 -9.73 -6.12 -7.44
C LEU A 85 -9.20 -7.14 -8.45
N VAL A 86 -7.90 -7.09 -8.76
CA VAL A 86 -7.24 -8.09 -9.61
C VAL A 86 -7.34 -9.47 -8.97
N LEU A 87 -7.12 -9.57 -7.65
CA LEU A 87 -7.27 -10.82 -6.90
C LEU A 87 -8.71 -11.34 -6.97
N LEU A 88 -9.71 -10.49 -6.70
CA LEU A 88 -11.12 -10.87 -6.77
C LEU A 88 -11.51 -11.34 -8.16
N ASN A 89 -11.04 -10.67 -9.22
CA ASN A 89 -11.30 -11.10 -10.59
C ASN A 89 -10.61 -12.42 -10.93
N HIS A 90 -9.44 -12.70 -10.35
CA HIS A 90 -8.74 -13.97 -10.52
C HIS A 90 -9.53 -15.14 -9.91
N TRP A 91 -10.09 -14.97 -8.70
CA TRP A 91 -10.87 -16.00 -8.03
C TRP A 91 -12.33 -16.10 -8.51
N TYR A 92 -12.93 -14.98 -8.94
CA TYR A 92 -14.32 -14.88 -9.38
C TYR A 92 -14.41 -14.17 -10.74
N PRO A 93 -13.93 -14.80 -11.82
CA PRO A 93 -13.86 -14.17 -13.13
C PRO A 93 -15.26 -13.81 -13.65
N GLY A 94 -15.39 -12.60 -14.21
CA GLY A 94 -16.64 -12.11 -14.79
C GLY A 94 -17.68 -11.61 -13.79
N ASN A 95 -17.41 -11.67 -12.49
CA ASN A 95 -18.32 -11.17 -11.46
C ASN A 95 -18.14 -9.67 -11.23
N LEU A 96 -18.75 -8.87 -12.11
CA LEU A 96 -18.73 -7.40 -12.06
C LEU A 96 -19.27 -6.83 -10.73
N LEU A 97 -20.14 -7.57 -10.03
CA LEU A 97 -20.73 -7.12 -8.78
C LEU A 97 -19.68 -7.04 -7.66
N TYR A 98 -18.77 -8.00 -7.55
CA TYR A 98 -17.67 -7.93 -6.56
C TYR A 98 -16.70 -6.80 -6.86
N LEU A 99 -16.42 -6.52 -8.12
CA LEU A 99 -15.58 -5.39 -8.52
C LEU A 99 -16.23 -4.06 -8.14
N PHE A 100 -17.54 -3.94 -8.36
CA PHE A 100 -18.29 -2.75 -8.02
C PHE A 100 -18.36 -2.53 -6.50
N ILE A 101 -18.62 -3.57 -5.71
CA ILE A 101 -18.58 -3.51 -4.24
C ILE A 101 -17.18 -3.10 -3.77
N GLY A 102 -16.12 -3.71 -4.31
CA GLY A 102 -14.74 -3.36 -3.96
C GLY A 102 -14.43 -1.89 -4.23
N LEU A 103 -14.93 -1.34 -5.34
CA LEU A 103 -14.75 0.07 -5.71
C LEU A 103 -15.51 1.00 -4.75
N ILE A 104 -16.74 0.66 -4.35
CA ILE A 104 -17.50 1.44 -3.35
C ILE A 104 -16.80 1.40 -1.99
N VAL A 105 -16.35 0.23 -1.55
CA VAL A 105 -15.62 0.06 -0.29
C VAL A 105 -14.35 0.91 -0.30
N TRP A 106 -13.60 0.89 -1.41
CA TRP A 106 -12.44 1.73 -1.60
C TRP A 106 -12.77 3.21 -1.52
N LEU A 107 -13.80 3.69 -2.21
CA LEU A 107 -14.24 5.09 -2.12
C LEU A 107 -14.53 5.50 -0.68
N GLY A 108 -15.22 4.64 0.07
CA GLY A 108 -15.50 4.86 1.49
C GLY A 108 -14.22 4.97 2.34
N ILE A 109 -13.29 4.03 2.17
CA ILE A 109 -12.00 4.00 2.88
C ILE A 109 -11.15 5.22 2.51
N SER A 110 -11.05 5.56 1.23
CA SER A 110 -10.34 6.74 0.72
C SER A 110 -10.87 8.03 1.34
N ILE A 111 -12.19 8.21 1.41
CA ILE A 111 -12.81 9.39 2.04
C ILE A 111 -12.46 9.44 3.53
N LEU A 112 -12.51 8.32 4.24
CA LEU A 112 -12.15 8.26 5.65
C LEU A 112 -10.67 8.60 5.87
N LEU A 113 -9.77 7.94 5.14
CA LEU A 113 -8.32 8.11 5.27
C LEU A 113 -7.87 9.55 4.95
N LEU A 114 -8.46 10.17 3.93
CA LEU A 114 -8.18 11.56 3.56
C LEU A 114 -8.90 12.57 4.46
N GLY A 115 -10.10 12.24 4.91
CA GLY A 115 -10.97 13.09 5.74
C GLY A 115 -10.57 13.16 7.21
N ILE A 116 -9.86 12.15 7.75
CA ILE A 116 -9.34 12.19 9.12
C ILE A 116 -8.35 13.36 9.24
N ARG A 117 -8.79 14.43 9.91
CA ARG A 117 -7.93 15.51 10.38
C ARG A 117 -7.31 15.06 11.71
N PRO A 118 -5.97 15.05 11.85
CA PRO A 118 -5.37 14.78 13.15
C PRO A 118 -5.90 15.81 14.15
N LYS A 119 -6.46 15.34 15.28
CA LYS A 119 -6.80 16.22 16.40
C LYS A 119 -5.50 16.89 16.86
N ALA A 120 -5.42 18.21 16.72
CA ALA A 120 -4.39 18.99 17.38
C ALA A 120 -4.53 18.76 18.89
N SER A 121 -3.59 18.03 19.50
CA SER A 121 -3.41 18.11 20.95
C SER A 121 -2.79 19.48 21.21
N TYR A 122 -3.56 20.33 21.90
CA TYR A 122 -3.10 21.56 22.51
C TYR A 122 -2.20 21.26 23.70
#